data_AF-A0A2J6QDF9-F1
#
_entry.id   AF-A0A2J6QDF9-F1
#
_cell.length_a   1.000
_cell.length_b   1.000
_cell.length_c   1.000
_cell.angle_alpha   90.00
_cell.angle_beta   90.00
_cell.angle_gamma   90.00
#
_symmetry.space_group_name_H-M   'P 1'
#
loop_
_entity.id
_entity.type
_entity.pdbx_description
1 polymer ?
#
loop_
_entity_poly.entity_id
_entity_poly.type
_entity_poly.pdbx_seq_one_letter_code
_entity_poly.pdbx_strand_id
1 'polypeptide(L)'
;MNAEASSFEAPTLVQQKSTKMARVAESVGMGLTVLALLAGITTVVTAADALAVYNTTSLPGEYLLPLWPADFNNRPSVALVVCGTIIILSSAASLVHSKISAERNAPFIHHSVSFVGPTICLIAGLVATSFFYGVNASSTTYTLHSWSCQWSPVTMDVKPHWDVLCRETSAAIYLMVMMIPLELLVLGSVVYSRFAGYKQTFERERKTNSPAMS
;
A
#
# COMPACT_ATOMS: atom_id res chain seq x y z
N MET A 1 31.73 47.84 17.58
CA MET A 1 31.98 46.52 16.97
C MET A 1 31.43 45.49 17.94
N ASN A 2 30.16 45.11 17.78
CA ASN A 2 29.50 44.16 18.68
C ASN A 2 29.69 42.77 18.08
N ALA A 3 30.46 41.94 18.75
CA ALA A 3 30.61 40.54 18.40
C ALA A 3 29.29 39.83 18.71
N GLU A 4 28.54 39.45 17.67
CA GLU A 4 27.51 38.42 17.76
C GLU A 4 28.22 37.11 18.12
N ALA A 5 28.32 36.85 19.42
CA ALA A 5 28.62 35.52 19.93
C ALA A 5 27.44 34.63 19.56
N SER A 6 27.52 34.03 18.37
CA SER A 6 26.67 32.91 17.98
C SER A 6 26.95 31.78 18.97
N SER A 7 26.13 31.69 20.02
CA SER A 7 26.22 30.63 21.01
C SER A 7 25.91 29.32 20.28
N PHE A 8 26.95 28.51 20.08
CA PHE A 8 26.81 27.13 19.65
C PHE A 8 26.18 26.34 20.81
N GLU A 9 24.86 26.40 20.92
CA GLU A 9 24.13 25.65 21.93
C GLU A 9 24.20 24.17 21.56
N ALA A 10 24.94 23.39 22.37
CA ALA A 10 25.08 21.96 22.17
C ALA A 10 23.69 21.29 22.25
N PRO A 11 23.31 20.45 21.26
CA PRO A 11 22.01 19.80 21.26
C PRO A 11 21.85 18.95 22.52
N THR A 12 20.73 19.12 23.23
CA THR A 12 20.44 18.31 24.41
C THR A 12 20.25 16.84 24.02
N LEU A 13 20.57 15.92 24.92
CA LEU A 13 20.48 14.48 24.69
C LEU A 13 19.06 14.04 24.26
N VAL A 14 18.03 14.76 24.72
CA VAL A 14 16.61 14.57 24.35
C VAL A 14 16.36 14.96 22.88
N GLN A 15 16.90 16.10 22.42
CA GLN A 15 16.78 16.56 21.04
C GLN A 15 17.47 15.59 20.06
N GLN A 16 18.66 15.10 20.44
CA GLN A 16 19.38 14.11 19.64
C GLN A 16 18.64 12.77 19.55
N LYS A 17 18.02 12.30 20.64
CA LYS A 17 17.23 11.06 20.63
C LYS A 17 15.99 11.19 19.74
N SER A 18 15.28 12.31 19.84
CA SER A 18 14.06 12.56 19.05
C SER A 18 14.37 12.67 17.54
N THR A 19 15.46 13.35 17.15
CA THR A 19 15.88 13.44 15.73
C THR A 19 16.30 12.09 15.15
N LYS A 20 16.95 11.24 15.96
CA LYS A 20 17.29 9.87 15.57
C LYS A 20 16.02 9.03 15.38
N MET A 21 15.06 9.10 16.30
CA MET A 21 13.80 8.35 16.18
C MET A 21 12.95 8.82 14.99
N ALA A 22 12.89 10.12 14.71
CA ALA A 22 12.19 10.65 13.53
C ALA A 22 12.79 10.13 12.22
N ARG A 23 14.12 10.10 12.10
CA ARG A 23 14.82 9.54 10.94
C ARG A 23 14.60 8.03 10.77
N VAL A 24 14.59 7.29 11.89
CA VAL A 24 14.27 5.85 11.85
C VAL A 24 12.84 5.64 11.36
N ALA A 25 11.87 6.41 11.88
CA ALA A 25 10.47 6.31 11.45
C ALA A 25 10.32 6.64 9.96
N GLU A 26 11.03 7.64 9.45
CA GLU A 26 11.04 7.98 8.03
C GLU A 26 11.65 6.88 7.16
N SER A 27 12.76 6.26 7.61
CA SER A 27 13.37 5.11 6.93
C SER A 27 12.44 3.88 6.93
N VAL A 28 11.76 3.63 8.04
CA VAL A 28 10.78 2.53 8.16
C VAL A 28 9.60 2.79 7.24
N GLY A 29 9.08 4.02 7.20
CA GLY A 29 8.03 4.43 6.27
C GLY A 29 8.39 4.19 4.82
N MET A 30 9.60 4.61 4.41
CA MET A 30 10.12 4.34 3.06
C MET A 30 10.19 2.83 2.78
N GLY A 31 10.73 2.03 3.70
CA GLY A 31 10.79 0.57 3.54
C GLY A 31 9.41 -0.06 3.38
N LEU A 32 8.43 0.36 4.19
CA LEU A 32 7.05 -0.10 4.12
C LEU A 32 6.38 0.30 2.78
N THR A 33 6.64 1.49 2.25
CA THR A 33 6.11 1.90 0.93
C THR A 33 6.69 1.09 -0.22
N VAL A 34 7.96 0.67 -0.15
CA VAL A 34 8.56 -0.24 -1.15
C VAL A 34 7.91 -1.62 -1.06
N LEU A 35 7.67 -2.13 0.14
CA LEU A 35 6.93 -3.39 0.32
C LEU A 35 5.51 -3.30 -0.24
N ALA A 36 4.83 -2.17 -0.02
CA ALA A 36 3.50 -1.92 -0.58
C ALA A 36 3.52 -1.91 -2.11
N LEU A 37 4.53 -1.30 -2.73
CA LEU A 37 4.70 -1.32 -4.17
C LEU A 37 4.87 -2.76 -4.71
N LEU A 38 5.76 -3.54 -4.10
CA LEU A 38 6.04 -4.91 -4.53
C LEU A 38 4.83 -5.84 -4.37
N ALA A 39 4.13 -5.76 -3.24
CA ALA A 39 2.94 -6.55 -3.00
C ALA A 39 1.77 -6.09 -3.90
N GLY A 40 1.68 -4.80 -4.24
CA GLY A 40 0.73 -4.29 -5.24
C GLY A 40 1.00 -4.87 -6.64
N ILE A 41 2.25 -4.86 -7.09
CA ILE A 41 2.67 -5.48 -8.37
C ILE A 41 2.29 -6.96 -8.38
N THR A 42 2.64 -7.69 -7.33
CA THR A 42 2.37 -9.13 -7.24
C THR A 42 0.87 -9.41 -7.31
N THR A 43 0.07 -8.63 -6.59
CA THR A 43 -1.40 -8.73 -6.60
C THR A 43 -1.99 -8.50 -8.00
N VAL A 44 -1.51 -7.48 -8.72
CA VAL A 44 -1.98 -7.18 -10.08
C VAL A 44 -1.56 -8.29 -11.04
N VAL A 45 -0.33 -8.77 -10.97
CA VAL A 45 0.18 -9.83 -11.86
C VAL A 45 -0.61 -11.11 -11.70
N THR A 46 -0.81 -11.59 -10.46
CA THR A 46 -1.55 -12.83 -10.21
C THR A 46 -3.04 -12.70 -10.54
N ALA A 47 -3.66 -11.55 -10.22
CA ALA A 47 -5.05 -11.32 -10.57
C ALA A 47 -5.26 -11.16 -12.10
N ALA A 48 -4.32 -10.55 -12.80
CA ALA A 48 -4.37 -10.37 -14.25
C ALA A 48 -4.15 -11.69 -15.01
N ASP A 49 -3.20 -12.52 -14.60
CA ASP A 49 -3.00 -13.84 -15.21
C ASP A 49 -4.26 -14.71 -15.05
N ALA A 50 -4.83 -14.71 -13.85
CA ALA A 50 -6.04 -15.44 -13.57
C ALA A 50 -7.23 -14.98 -14.43
N LEU A 51 -7.36 -13.67 -14.65
CA LEU A 51 -8.38 -13.09 -15.52
C LEU A 51 -8.12 -13.39 -17.01
N ALA A 52 -6.85 -13.43 -17.43
CA ALA A 52 -6.46 -13.80 -18.78
C ALA A 52 -6.78 -15.28 -19.07
N VAL A 53 -6.55 -16.17 -18.10
CA VAL A 53 -6.95 -17.58 -18.20
C VAL A 53 -8.47 -17.70 -18.33
N TYR A 54 -9.24 -16.97 -17.52
CA TYR A 54 -10.70 -16.93 -17.68
C TYR A 54 -11.11 -16.48 -19.08
N ASN A 55 -10.60 -15.34 -19.57
CA ASN A 55 -10.99 -14.78 -20.86
C ASN A 55 -10.59 -15.67 -22.07
N THR A 56 -9.51 -16.45 -21.94
CA THR A 56 -9.04 -17.36 -23.01
C THR A 56 -9.74 -18.71 -22.99
N THR A 57 -10.30 -19.12 -21.86
CA THR A 57 -10.97 -20.43 -21.69
C THR A 57 -12.49 -20.31 -21.55
N SER A 58 -13.02 -19.08 -21.45
CA SER A 58 -14.46 -18.83 -21.44
C SER A 58 -15.04 -19.09 -22.82
N LEU A 59 -15.99 -20.02 -22.88
CA LEU A 59 -16.79 -20.29 -24.07
C LEU A 59 -18.12 -19.54 -23.99
N PRO A 60 -18.65 -19.02 -25.11
CA PRO A 60 -20.01 -18.50 -25.18
C PRO A 60 -21.05 -19.53 -24.72
N GLY A 61 -22.19 -19.08 -24.19
CA GLY A 61 -23.26 -19.95 -23.69
C GLY A 61 -23.94 -20.85 -24.74
N GLU A 62 -23.57 -20.71 -26.02
CA GLU A 62 -24.05 -21.54 -27.12
C GLU A 62 -23.32 -22.90 -27.20
N TYR A 63 -22.19 -23.06 -26.50
CA TYR A 63 -21.44 -24.31 -26.46
C TYR A 63 -21.90 -25.19 -25.29
N LEU A 64 -22.06 -26.50 -25.55
CA LEU A 64 -22.59 -27.48 -24.61
C LEU A 64 -21.64 -27.88 -23.47
N LEU A 65 -20.39 -27.39 -23.47
CA LEU A 65 -19.37 -27.67 -22.44
C LEU A 65 -18.75 -26.36 -21.89
N PRO A 66 -19.53 -25.52 -21.19
CA PRO A 66 -18.98 -24.35 -20.54
C PRO A 66 -18.12 -24.81 -19.34
N LEU A 67 -16.82 -24.51 -19.40
CA LEU A 67 -15.88 -24.80 -18.32
C LEU A 67 -16.12 -23.93 -17.08
N TRP A 68 -16.79 -22.80 -17.28
CA TRP A 68 -17.13 -21.80 -16.26
C TRP A 68 -18.65 -21.74 -16.09
N PRO A 69 -19.16 -21.46 -14.88
CA PRO A 69 -20.60 -21.35 -14.65
C PRO A 69 -21.18 -20.14 -15.40
N ALA A 70 -22.47 -20.21 -15.77
CA ALA A 70 -23.16 -19.15 -16.52
C ALA A 70 -23.24 -17.83 -15.72
N ASP A 71 -23.49 -17.91 -14.41
CA ASP A 71 -23.56 -16.77 -13.51
C ASP A 71 -22.22 -16.50 -12.81
N PHE A 72 -21.19 -16.24 -13.61
CA PHE A 72 -19.84 -15.98 -13.12
C PHE A 72 -19.62 -14.50 -12.78
N ASN A 73 -19.19 -14.21 -11.55
CA ASN A 73 -18.93 -12.86 -11.10
C ASN A 73 -17.43 -12.54 -11.12
N ASN A 74 -16.99 -11.79 -12.14
CA ASN A 74 -15.61 -11.34 -12.31
C ASN A 74 -15.30 -9.99 -11.63
N ARG A 75 -16.31 -9.32 -11.04
CA ARG A 75 -16.14 -7.99 -10.42
C ARG A 75 -15.07 -7.97 -9.32
N PRO A 76 -14.95 -8.98 -8.43
CA PRO A 76 -13.89 -9.00 -7.43
C PRO A 76 -12.48 -9.03 -8.03
N SER A 77 -12.27 -9.82 -9.07
CA SER A 77 -10.98 -9.91 -9.77
C SER A 77 -10.63 -8.61 -10.48
N VAL A 78 -11.60 -7.98 -11.15
CA VAL A 78 -11.40 -6.67 -11.78
C VAL A 78 -11.10 -5.59 -10.73
N ALA A 79 -11.79 -5.61 -9.59
CA ALA A 79 -11.53 -4.68 -8.49
C ALA A 79 -10.11 -4.83 -7.92
N LEU A 80 -9.60 -6.07 -7.79
CA LEU A 80 -8.22 -6.34 -7.38
C LEU A 80 -7.20 -5.74 -8.36
N VAL A 81 -7.40 -5.92 -9.67
CA VAL A 81 -6.53 -5.35 -10.70
C VAL A 81 -6.56 -3.83 -10.68
N VAL A 82 -7.75 -3.22 -10.68
CA VAL A 82 -7.90 -1.75 -10.68
C VAL A 82 -7.31 -1.14 -9.41
N CYS A 83 -7.69 -1.63 -8.23
CA CYS A 83 -7.18 -1.10 -6.97
C CYS A 83 -5.67 -1.36 -6.81
N GLY A 84 -5.18 -2.53 -7.24
CA GLY A 84 -3.76 -2.84 -7.25
C GLY A 84 -2.96 -1.88 -8.14
N THR A 85 -3.46 -1.54 -9.34
CA THR A 85 -2.80 -0.54 -10.21
C THR A 85 -2.77 0.85 -9.59
N ILE A 86 -3.83 1.27 -8.90
CA ILE A 86 -3.87 2.54 -8.16
C ILE A 86 -2.80 2.54 -7.06
N ILE A 87 -2.67 1.45 -6.30
CA ILE A 87 -1.64 1.31 -5.25
C ILE A 87 -0.24 1.43 -5.88
N ILE A 88 0.03 0.72 -6.97
CA ILE A 88 1.33 0.79 -7.67
C ILE A 88 1.66 2.22 -8.07
N LEU A 89 0.73 2.92 -8.73
CA LEU A 89 0.94 4.30 -9.19
C LEU A 89 1.15 5.26 -8.01
N SER A 90 0.35 5.13 -6.95
CA SER A 90 0.43 5.97 -5.76
C SER A 90 1.74 5.76 -4.98
N SER A 91 2.14 4.51 -4.77
CA SER A 91 3.39 4.15 -4.10
C SER A 91 4.61 4.56 -4.93
N ALA A 92 4.58 4.35 -6.25
CA ALA A 92 5.65 4.79 -7.14
C ALA A 92 5.80 6.32 -7.14
N ALA A 93 4.69 7.06 -7.24
CA ALA A 93 4.70 8.52 -7.15
C ALA A 93 5.28 8.98 -5.81
N SER A 94 4.87 8.36 -4.70
CA SER A 94 5.37 8.69 -3.36
C SER A 94 6.88 8.47 -3.21
N LEU A 95 7.41 7.39 -3.78
CA LEU A 95 8.86 7.09 -3.80
C LEU A 95 9.64 8.09 -4.67
N VAL A 96 9.12 8.42 -5.85
CA VAL A 96 9.73 9.42 -6.75
C VAL A 96 9.77 10.80 -6.09
N HIS A 97 8.67 11.22 -5.46
CA HIS A 97 8.62 12.49 -4.74
C HIS A 97 9.56 12.53 -3.54
N SER A 98 9.70 11.43 -2.79
CA SER A 98 10.65 11.33 -1.68
C SER A 98 12.09 11.52 -2.16
N LYS A 99 12.48 10.89 -3.28
CA LYS A 99 13.80 11.05 -3.88
C LYS A 99 14.07 12.48 -4.37
N ILE A 100 13.12 13.09 -5.07
CA ILE A 100 13.28 14.45 -5.62
C ILE A 100 13.32 15.50 -4.51
N SER A 101 12.52 15.33 -3.45
CA SER A 101 12.49 16.28 -2.34
C SER A 101 13.77 16.24 -1.50
N ALA A 102 14.39 15.07 -1.36
CA ALA A 102 15.70 14.93 -0.71
C ALA A 102 16.79 15.79 -1.39
N GLU A 103 16.69 16.02 -2.70
CA GLU A 103 17.62 16.88 -3.45
C GLU A 103 17.22 18.36 -3.42
N ARG A 104 15.91 18.67 -3.40
CA ARG A 104 15.41 20.04 -3.55
C ARG A 104 15.12 20.80 -2.24
N ASN A 105 15.32 20.18 -1.08
CA ASN A 105 15.17 20.81 0.25
C ASN A 105 13.83 21.55 0.41
N ALA A 106 12.75 20.98 -0.13
CA ALA A 106 11.40 21.57 -0.16
C ALA A 106 10.45 20.80 0.78
N PRO A 107 10.45 21.10 2.09
CA PRO A 107 9.78 20.28 3.10
C PRO A 107 8.26 20.25 2.94
N PHE A 108 7.63 21.36 2.53
CA PHE A 108 6.17 21.47 2.43
C PHE A 108 5.53 20.51 1.41
N ILE A 109 6.21 20.24 0.28
CA ILE A 109 5.72 19.32 -0.76
C ILE A 109 5.92 17.86 -0.33
N HIS A 110 7.01 17.56 0.38
CA HIS A 110 7.25 16.24 0.95
C HIS A 110 6.15 15.87 1.94
N HIS A 111 5.72 16.83 2.75
CA HIS A 111 4.73 16.62 3.79
C HIS A 111 3.37 16.22 3.22
N SER A 112 2.80 16.98 2.29
CA SER A 112 1.47 16.69 1.73
C SER A 112 1.43 15.40 0.92
N VAL A 113 2.43 15.15 0.07
CA VAL A 113 2.50 13.94 -0.76
C VAL A 113 2.66 12.67 0.10
N SER A 114 3.44 12.74 1.18
CA SER A 114 3.70 11.59 2.05
C SER A 114 2.46 11.10 2.84
N PHE A 115 1.40 11.91 2.94
CA PHE A 115 0.14 11.51 3.57
C PHE A 115 -0.90 11.08 2.55
N VAL A 116 -1.02 11.81 1.44
CA VAL A 116 -2.04 11.55 0.41
C VAL A 116 -1.83 10.18 -0.24
N GLY A 117 -0.60 9.80 -0.57
CA GLY A 117 -0.30 8.53 -1.22
C GLY A 117 -0.82 7.31 -0.44
N PRO A 118 -0.38 7.12 0.82
CA PRO A 118 -0.84 6.02 1.67
C PRO A 118 -2.35 6.04 1.96
N THR A 119 -2.98 7.22 2.04
CA THR A 119 -4.45 7.29 2.19
C THR A 119 -5.19 6.77 0.96
N ILE A 120 -4.72 7.07 -0.25
CA ILE A 120 -5.30 6.55 -1.50
C ILE A 120 -5.14 5.03 -1.53
N CYS A 121 -3.95 4.52 -1.18
CA CYS A 121 -3.69 3.08 -1.11
C CYS A 121 -4.59 2.38 -0.08
N LEU A 122 -4.78 2.97 1.10
CA LEU A 122 -5.67 2.45 2.14
C LEU A 122 -7.12 2.34 1.63
N ILE A 123 -7.62 3.39 0.98
CA ILE A 123 -8.98 3.41 0.41
C ILE A 123 -9.10 2.33 -0.68
N ALA A 124 -8.13 2.23 -1.59
CA ALA A 124 -8.10 1.21 -2.63
C ALA A 124 -8.10 -0.22 -2.03
N GLY A 125 -7.29 -0.45 -0.99
CA GLY A 125 -7.26 -1.68 -0.19
C GLY A 125 -8.63 -2.06 0.38
N LEU A 126 -9.29 -1.11 1.04
CA LEU A 126 -10.63 -1.29 1.62
C LEU A 126 -11.68 -1.58 0.55
N VAL A 127 -11.66 -0.83 -0.56
CA VAL A 127 -12.62 -1.01 -1.66
C VAL A 127 -12.47 -2.41 -2.25
N ALA A 128 -11.27 -2.84 -2.65
CA ALA A 128 -11.08 -4.17 -3.23
C ALA A 128 -11.48 -5.29 -2.26
N THR A 129 -11.09 -5.16 -0.99
CA THR A 129 -11.44 -6.14 0.05
C THR A 129 -12.96 -6.22 0.26
N SER A 130 -13.64 -5.07 0.25
CA SER A 130 -15.10 -5.01 0.38
C SER A 130 -15.83 -5.64 -0.81
N PHE A 131 -15.34 -5.44 -2.04
CA PHE A 131 -15.91 -6.11 -3.22
C PHE A 131 -15.73 -7.62 -3.14
N PHE A 132 -14.56 -8.09 -2.70
CA PHE A 132 -14.30 -9.51 -2.54
C PHE A 132 -15.24 -10.14 -1.50
N TYR A 133 -15.25 -9.64 -0.26
CA TYR A 133 -16.10 -10.22 0.79
C TYR A 133 -17.60 -9.96 0.56
N GLY A 134 -17.96 -8.84 -0.07
CA GLY A 134 -19.36 -8.53 -0.40
C GLY A 134 -19.93 -9.47 -1.46
N VAL A 135 -19.15 -9.81 -2.49
CA VAL A 135 -19.57 -10.77 -3.51
C VAL A 135 -19.44 -12.21 -3.02
N ASN A 136 -18.36 -12.54 -2.31
CA ASN A 136 -18.11 -13.88 -1.79
C ASN A 136 -19.05 -14.28 -0.63
N ALA A 137 -19.77 -13.32 -0.03
CA ALA A 137 -20.85 -13.61 0.92
C ALA A 137 -22.11 -14.18 0.24
N SER A 138 -22.24 -14.04 -1.08
CA SER A 138 -23.37 -14.59 -1.82
C SER A 138 -23.19 -16.09 -2.07
N SER A 139 -24.18 -16.89 -1.70
CA SER A 139 -24.23 -18.33 -1.97
C SER A 139 -24.70 -18.68 -3.39
N THR A 140 -25.07 -17.68 -4.20
CA THR A 140 -25.69 -17.89 -5.52
C THR A 140 -24.75 -17.63 -6.69
N THR A 141 -23.59 -16.99 -6.48
CA THR A 141 -22.67 -16.63 -7.58
C THR A 141 -21.26 -17.12 -7.30
N TYR A 142 -20.65 -17.78 -8.29
CA TYR A 142 -19.26 -18.21 -8.21
C TYR A 142 -18.32 -17.09 -8.66
N THR A 143 -17.18 -16.98 -8.00
CA THR A 143 -16.08 -16.08 -8.36
C THR A 143 -14.92 -16.89 -8.92
N LEU A 144 -13.95 -16.21 -9.52
CA LEU A 144 -12.74 -16.84 -10.05
C LEU A 144 -11.96 -17.59 -8.97
N HIS A 145 -11.93 -17.06 -7.75
CA HIS A 145 -11.30 -17.69 -6.61
C HIS A 145 -12.07 -18.91 -6.11
N SER A 146 -13.37 -18.78 -5.81
CA SER A 146 -14.14 -19.90 -5.26
C SER A 146 -14.27 -21.06 -6.25
N TRP A 147 -14.41 -20.77 -7.54
CA TRP A 147 -14.47 -21.79 -8.58
C TRP A 147 -13.12 -22.50 -8.77
N SER A 148 -12.02 -21.75 -8.94
CA SER A 148 -10.71 -22.38 -9.14
C SER A 148 -10.27 -23.23 -7.96
N CYS A 149 -10.60 -22.82 -6.72
CA CYS A 149 -10.29 -23.61 -5.53
C CYS A 149 -11.21 -24.81 -5.34
N GLN A 150 -12.48 -24.75 -5.76
CA GLN A 150 -13.36 -25.91 -5.75
C GLN A 150 -12.85 -27.03 -6.68
N TRP A 151 -12.25 -26.65 -7.80
CA TRP A 151 -11.73 -27.59 -8.80
C TRP A 151 -10.22 -27.83 -8.71
N SER A 152 -9.52 -27.27 -7.71
CA SER A 152 -8.08 -27.48 -7.46
C SER A 152 -7.66 -28.97 -7.42
N PRO A 153 -8.47 -29.91 -6.86
CA PRO A 153 -8.14 -31.33 -6.88
C PRO A 153 -8.14 -31.97 -8.28
N VAL A 154 -8.73 -31.34 -9.29
CA VAL A 154 -8.80 -31.86 -10.66
C VAL A 154 -7.56 -31.42 -11.43
N THR A 155 -6.70 -32.39 -11.76
CA THR A 155 -5.51 -32.16 -12.58
C THR A 155 -5.90 -32.01 -14.06
N MET A 156 -5.43 -30.94 -14.70
CA MET A 156 -5.62 -30.69 -16.12
C MET A 156 -4.26 -30.63 -16.82
N ASP A 157 -4.13 -31.31 -17.96
CA ASP A 157 -2.91 -31.26 -18.80
C ASP A 157 -2.86 -30.02 -19.71
N VAL A 158 -3.97 -29.29 -19.80
CA VAL A 158 -4.12 -28.05 -20.57
C VAL A 158 -4.71 -26.96 -19.67
N LYS A 159 -4.49 -25.69 -20.01
CA LYS A 159 -5.09 -24.58 -19.25
C LYS A 159 -6.63 -24.73 -19.23
N PRO A 160 -7.28 -24.45 -18.09
CA PRO A 160 -6.74 -23.90 -16.84
C PRO A 160 -6.16 -24.96 -15.89
N HIS A 161 -4.98 -24.69 -15.32
CA HIS A 161 -4.43 -25.47 -14.22
C HIS A 161 -5.06 -25.00 -12.90
N TRP A 162 -6.10 -25.69 -12.43
CA TRP A 162 -6.92 -25.25 -11.29
C TRP A 162 -6.15 -25.05 -9.99
N ASP A 163 -5.20 -25.92 -9.68
CA ASP A 163 -4.38 -25.80 -8.47
C ASP A 163 -3.54 -24.52 -8.46
N VAL A 164 -2.87 -24.23 -9.58
CA VAL A 164 -2.06 -23.02 -9.74
C VAL A 164 -2.95 -21.78 -9.65
N LEU A 165 -4.08 -21.79 -10.35
CA LEU A 165 -5.03 -20.68 -10.38
C LEU A 165 -5.65 -20.40 -9.00
N CYS A 166 -5.94 -21.44 -8.21
CA CYS A 166 -6.39 -21.29 -6.83
C CYS A 166 -5.31 -20.64 -5.97
N ARG A 167 -4.04 -21.07 -6.08
CA ARG A 167 -2.93 -20.48 -5.30
C ARG A 167 -2.67 -19.03 -5.70
N GLU A 168 -2.71 -18.70 -6.98
CA GLU A 168 -2.50 -17.34 -7.48
C GLU A 168 -3.60 -16.37 -7.01
N THR A 169 -4.87 -16.77 -7.16
CA THR A 169 -5.99 -15.95 -6.70
C THR A 169 -6.01 -15.81 -5.18
N SER A 170 -5.70 -16.88 -4.44
CA SER A 170 -5.53 -16.82 -2.98
C SER A 170 -4.44 -15.82 -2.59
N ALA A 171 -3.27 -15.90 -3.23
CA ALA A 171 -2.16 -14.99 -2.96
C ALA A 171 -2.55 -13.53 -3.23
N ALA A 172 -3.25 -13.25 -4.33
CA ALA A 172 -3.76 -11.90 -4.63
C ALA A 172 -4.65 -11.35 -3.52
N ILE A 173 -5.60 -12.17 -3.04
CA ILE A 173 -6.53 -11.78 -1.98
C ILE A 173 -5.79 -11.54 -0.66
N TYR A 174 -4.91 -12.46 -0.25
CA TYR A 174 -4.15 -12.31 0.99
C TYR A 174 -3.25 -11.07 0.96
N LEU A 175 -2.56 -10.82 -0.16
CA LEU A 175 -1.74 -9.63 -0.31
C LEU A 175 -2.58 -8.35 -0.23
N MET A 176 -3.76 -8.33 -0.86
CA MET A 176 -4.64 -7.17 -0.81
C MET A 176 -5.22 -6.92 0.59
N VAL A 177 -5.56 -7.98 1.34
CA VAL A 177 -6.01 -7.85 2.73
C VAL A 177 -4.86 -7.33 3.62
N MET A 178 -3.64 -7.83 3.41
CA MET A 178 -2.45 -7.38 4.15
C MET A 178 -2.00 -5.96 3.78
N MET A 179 -2.48 -5.38 2.67
CA MET A 179 -2.23 -3.96 2.37
C MET A 179 -2.84 -3.03 3.40
N ILE A 180 -4.01 -3.38 3.96
CA ILE A 180 -4.69 -2.51 4.94
C ILE A 180 -3.80 -2.22 6.17
N PRO A 181 -3.31 -3.23 6.92
CA PRO A 181 -2.42 -2.97 8.04
C PRO A 181 -1.08 -2.36 7.60
N LEU A 182 -0.59 -2.70 6.40
CA LEU A 182 0.65 -2.12 5.87
C LEU A 182 0.52 -0.60 5.67
N GLU A 183 -0.55 -0.14 5.05
CA GLU A 183 -0.80 1.30 4.83
C GLU A 183 -1.06 2.05 6.14
N LEU A 184 -1.67 1.40 7.13
CA LEU A 184 -1.79 1.96 8.49
C LEU A 184 -0.42 2.15 9.15
N LEU A 185 0.51 1.21 8.97
CA LEU A 185 1.89 1.34 9.47
C LEU A 185 2.64 2.46 8.73
N VAL A 186 2.46 2.58 7.41
CA VAL A 186 3.02 3.70 6.63
C VAL A 186 2.50 5.02 7.16
N LEU A 187 1.18 5.20 7.28
CA LEU A 187 0.59 6.42 7.83
C LEU A 187 1.07 6.70 9.25
N GLY A 188 1.14 5.68 10.10
CA GLY A 188 1.66 5.79 11.46
C GLY A 188 3.09 6.30 11.49
N SER A 189 3.96 5.80 10.60
CA SER A 189 5.35 6.25 10.50
C SER A 189 5.47 7.74 10.10
N VAL A 190 4.60 8.20 9.20
CA VAL A 190 4.54 9.60 8.74
C VAL A 190 4.03 10.52 9.85
N VAL A 191 2.95 10.14 10.53
CA VAL A 191 2.40 10.93 11.64
C VAL A 191 3.41 11.02 12.78
N TYR A 192 4.09 9.91 13.11
CA TYR A 192 5.09 9.86 14.16
C TYR A 192 6.31 10.75 13.85
N SER A 193 6.86 10.68 12.63
CA SER A 193 7.99 11.51 12.23
C SER A 193 7.64 13.00 12.30
N ARG A 194 6.42 13.37 11.91
CA ARG A 194 5.91 14.75 12.04
C ARG A 194 5.76 15.20 13.48
N PHE A 195 5.15 14.40 14.33
CA PHE A 195 4.95 14.76 15.74
C PHE A 195 6.29 14.93 16.46
N ALA A 196 7.26 14.07 16.16
CA ALA A 196 8.63 14.20 16.67
C ALA A 196 9.31 15.50 16.18
N GLY A 197 9.09 15.90 14.91
CA GLY A 197 9.60 17.17 14.37
C GLY A 197 8.95 18.40 15.01
N TYR A 198 7.61 18.42 15.14
CA TYR A 198 6.89 19.55 15.75
C TYR A 198 7.31 19.80 17.20
N LYS A 199 7.45 18.72 17.99
CA LYS A 199 7.88 18.82 19.39
C LYS A 199 9.25 19.51 19.51
N GLN A 200 10.16 19.26 18.57
CA GLN A 200 11.48 19.89 18.56
C GLN A 200 11.44 21.37 18.21
N THR A 201 10.63 21.78 17.24
CA THR A 201 10.47 23.19 16.88
C THR A 201 9.91 23.98 18.06
N PHE A 202 8.89 23.43 18.73
CA PHE A 202 8.29 24.05 19.91
C PHE A 202 9.27 24.14 21.09
N GLU A 203 10.02 23.08 21.38
CA GLU A 203 11.07 23.10 22.43
C GLU A 203 12.17 24.12 22.12
N ARG A 204 12.53 24.28 20.82
CA ARG A 204 13.49 25.29 20.37
C ARG A 204 12.97 26.70 20.57
N GLU A 205 11.75 27.00 20.11
CA GLU A 205 11.14 28.33 20.28
C GLU A 205 10.96 28.70 21.76
N ARG A 206 10.56 27.74 22.61
CA ARG A 206 10.43 27.96 24.06
C ARG A 206 11.76 28.33 24.71
N LYS A 207 12.87 27.72 24.28
CA LYS A 207 14.21 28.05 24.77
C LYS A 207 14.65 29.44 24.30
N THR A 208 14.47 29.76 23.01
CA THR A 208 14.85 31.06 22.45
C THR A 208 14.05 32.21 23.06
N ASN A 209 12.79 31.99 23.41
CA ASN A 209 11.91 32.99 24.01
C ASN A 209 12.00 33.08 25.55
N SER A 210 12.82 32.27 26.22
CA SER A 210 13.14 32.51 27.64
C SER A 210 14.27 33.51 27.72
N PRO A 211 14.04 34.79 28.06
CA PRO A 211 15.14 35.72 28.28
C PRO A 211 15.94 35.20 29.47
N ALA A 212 17.22 34.91 29.24
CA ALA A 212 18.15 34.75 30.33
C ALA A 212 18.15 36.06 31.11
N MET A 213 17.57 36.06 32.32
CA MET A 213 17.81 37.12 33.29
C MET A 213 19.31 37.11 33.58
N SER A 214 20.02 38.06 32.99
CA SER A 214 21.34 38.52 33.43
C SER A 214 21.29 40.02 33.64
#